data_AF-A0A821MZL3-F1
#
_entry.id   AF-A0A821MZL3-F1
#
_cell.length_a   1.000
_cell.length_b   1.000
_cell.length_c   1.000
_cell.angle_alpha   90.00
_cell.angle_beta   90.00
_cell.angle_gamma   90.00
#
_symmetry.space_group_name_H-M   'P 1'
#
loop_
_entity.id
_entity.type
_entity.pdbx_description
1 polymer ?
#
loop_
_entity_poly.entity_id
_entity_poly.type
_entity_poly.pdbx_seq_one_letter_code
_entity_poly.pdbx_strand_id
1 'polypeptide(L)'
;MKRQRKIPNQVVITTSDSLIRVNRNYHNSLSTKTKRDRITINVSGKRYQTYVSTLENYPNTLLGNKQKRMYYWNEQENELFFDRHRTCFEAILYYYQS
;
A
#
# COMPACT_ATOMS: atom_id res chain seq x y z
N MET A 1 4.24 -8.06 26.18
CA MET A 1 2.93 -8.24 25.51
C MET A 1 3.01 -7.71 24.07
N LYS A 2 3.10 -8.60 23.08
CA LYS A 2 3.02 -8.19 21.66
C LYS A 2 1.55 -7.88 21.37
N ARG A 3 1.18 -6.61 21.23
CA ARG A 3 -0.13 -6.21 20.69
C ARG A 3 -0.24 -6.83 19.29
N GLN A 4 -0.97 -7.93 19.15
CA GLN A 4 -1.50 -8.32 17.86
C GLN A 4 -2.49 -7.23 17.46
N ARG A 5 -2.06 -6.35 16.55
CA ARG A 5 -2.97 -5.39 15.92
C ARG A 5 -3.89 -6.19 15.03
N LYS A 6 -5.09 -6.46 15.54
CA LYS A 6 -6.22 -7.00 14.79
C LYS A 6 -6.40 -6.09 13.57
N ILE A 7 -6.07 -6.59 12.38
CA ILE A 7 -6.27 -5.86 11.12
C ILE A 7 -7.79 -5.73 10.96
N PRO A 8 -8.39 -4.53 11.05
CA PRO A 8 -9.82 -4.42 10.85
C PRO A 8 -10.09 -4.41 9.33
N ASN A 9 -11.10 -5.18 8.94
CA ASN A 9 -11.74 -5.21 7.62
C ASN A 9 -11.09 -6.09 6.53
N GLN A 10 -11.06 -7.41 6.76
CA GLN A 10 -11.21 -8.37 5.68
C GLN A 10 -12.59 -9.02 5.80
N VAL A 11 -13.57 -8.53 5.03
CA VAL A 11 -14.82 -9.26 4.80
C VAL A 11 -14.73 -9.87 3.41
N VAL A 12 -14.44 -11.16 3.36
CA VAL A 12 -14.45 -11.99 2.15
C VAL A 12 -15.90 -12.33 1.83
N ILE A 13 -16.38 -12.01 0.62
CA ILE A 13 -17.53 -12.68 0.04
C ILE A 13 -17.11 -13.14 -1.36
N THR A 14 -16.97 -14.45 -1.49
CA THR A 14 -16.66 -15.20 -2.71
C THR A 14 -17.84 -15.18 -3.68
N THR A 15 -17.66 -14.67 -4.91
CA THR A 15 -18.43 -15.11 -6.08
C THR A 15 -17.58 -14.88 -7.34
N SER A 16 -17.71 -15.81 -8.28
CA SER A 16 -16.80 -16.13 -9.38
C SER A 16 -16.64 -15.11 -10.51
N ASP A 17 -17.17 -13.88 -10.43
CA ASP A 17 -17.17 -13.00 -11.63
C ASP A 17 -16.88 -11.51 -11.44
N SER A 18 -16.53 -11.02 -10.25
CA SER A 18 -16.02 -9.64 -10.08
C SER A 18 -15.47 -9.41 -8.68
N LEU A 19 -14.14 -9.40 -8.53
CA LEU A 19 -13.47 -9.10 -7.26
C LEU A 19 -13.25 -7.58 -7.07
N ILE A 20 -14.29 -6.81 -6.73
CA ILE A 20 -14.09 -5.43 -6.26
C ILE A 20 -15.00 -5.14 -5.06
N ARG A 21 -14.50 -5.40 -3.85
CA ARG A 21 -14.97 -4.73 -2.63
C ARG A 21 -13.84 -3.88 -2.06
N VAL A 22 -13.63 -2.73 -2.70
CA VAL A 22 -12.81 -1.66 -2.14
C VAL A 22 -13.75 -0.75 -1.34
N ASN A 23 -13.43 -0.50 -0.06
CA ASN A 23 -14.16 0.49 0.74
C ASN A 23 -14.19 1.82 -0.05
N ARG A 24 -15.37 2.37 -0.31
CA ARG A 24 -15.56 3.55 -1.18
C ARG A 24 -14.73 4.76 -0.72
N ASN A 25 -14.44 4.84 0.58
CA ASN A 25 -13.61 5.87 1.19
C ASN A 25 -12.11 5.76 0.81
N TYR A 26 -11.59 4.55 0.56
CA TYR A 26 -10.22 4.34 0.08
C TYR A 26 -10.02 4.85 -1.35
N HIS A 27 -11.03 4.72 -2.20
CA HIS A 27 -10.96 5.29 -3.55
C HIS A 27 -10.69 6.79 -3.46
N ASN A 28 -11.33 7.49 -2.53
CA ASN A 28 -11.21 8.94 -2.38
C ASN A 28 -9.86 9.41 -1.79
N SER A 29 -9.26 8.67 -0.85
CA SER A 29 -8.00 9.09 -0.23
C SER A 29 -6.77 8.86 -1.12
N LEU A 30 -6.77 7.81 -1.95
CA LEU A 30 -5.71 7.55 -2.94
C LEU A 30 -6.02 8.16 -4.32
N SER A 31 -7.27 8.54 -4.64
CA SER A 31 -7.59 9.28 -5.87
C SER A 31 -7.16 10.73 -5.82
N THR A 32 -7.12 11.34 -4.63
CA THR A 32 -6.69 12.73 -4.44
C THR A 32 -5.17 12.88 -4.49
N LYS A 33 -4.40 11.81 -4.26
CA LYS A 33 -2.95 11.86 -4.38
C LYS A 33 -2.50 12.00 -5.84
N THR A 34 -1.77 13.06 -6.10
CA THR A 34 -1.11 13.38 -7.35
C THR A 34 0.27 12.72 -7.44
N LYS A 35 0.88 12.74 -8.63
CA LYS A 35 2.24 12.25 -8.88
C LYS A 35 3.31 12.90 -7.98
N ARG A 36 3.08 14.13 -7.52
CA ARG A 36 4.00 14.90 -6.67
C ARG A 36 3.82 14.63 -5.18
N ASP A 37 2.76 13.92 -4.79
CA ASP A 37 2.52 13.61 -3.39
C ASP A 37 3.42 12.49 -2.92
N ARG A 38 3.77 12.55 -1.63
CA ARG A 38 4.50 11.49 -0.96
C ARG A 38 3.56 10.38 -0.51
N ILE A 39 4.02 9.15 -0.57
CA ILE A 39 3.35 7.97 -0.01
C ILE A 39 4.25 7.33 1.04
N THR A 40 3.68 7.01 2.20
CA THR A 40 4.39 6.33 3.29
C THR A 40 4.22 4.83 3.17
N ILE A 41 5.31 4.10 3.30
CA ILE A 41 5.36 2.64 3.28
C ILE A 41 6.01 2.16 4.57
N ASN A 42 5.21 1.58 5.45
CA ASN A 42 5.62 1.02 6.72
C ASN A 42 5.89 -0.48 6.57
N VAL A 43 7.15 -0.87 6.76
CA VAL A 43 7.59 -2.27 6.73
C VAL A 43 7.95 -2.71 8.15
N SER A 44 7.05 -3.48 8.77
CA SER A 44 7.11 -3.97 10.16
C SER A 44 7.52 -2.90 11.19
N GLY A 45 7.20 -1.63 10.97
CA GLY A 45 7.50 -0.50 11.83
C GLY A 45 8.54 0.49 11.27
N LYS A 46 9.34 0.11 10.26
CA LYS A 46 10.25 1.06 9.58
C LYS A 46 9.50 1.76 8.45
N ARG A 47 9.43 3.09 8.51
CA ARG A 47 8.73 3.90 7.51
C ARG A 47 9.69 4.38 6.45
N TYR A 48 9.28 4.18 5.21
CA TYR A 48 9.91 4.70 4.01
C TYR A 48 8.95 5.68 3.35
N GLN A 49 9.47 6.69 2.68
CA GLN A 49 8.66 7.64 1.92
C GLN A 49 9.24 7.84 0.54
N THR A 50 8.35 7.90 -0.45
CA THR A 50 8.72 8.21 -1.83
C THR A 50 7.58 8.94 -2.52
N TYR A 51 7.80 9.43 -3.74
CA TYR A 51 6.73 10.03 -4.53
C TYR A 51 5.81 8.96 -5.10
N VAL A 52 4.53 9.29 -5.27
CA VAL A 52 3.58 8.42 -5.98
C VAL A 52 4.09 8.10 -7.39
N SER A 53 4.65 9.09 -8.09
CA SER A 53 5.27 8.90 -9.41
C SER A 53 6.35 7.83 -9.42
N THR A 54 7.21 7.78 -8.39
CA THR A 54 8.29 6.80 -8.27
C THR A 54 7.75 5.36 -8.34
N LEU A 55 6.63 5.09 -7.68
CA LEU A 55 6.01 3.76 -7.74
C LEU A 55 5.34 3.51 -9.10
N GLU A 56 4.66 4.53 -9.63
CA GLU A 56 3.88 4.43 -10.87
C GLU A 56 4.73 4.27 -12.14
N ASN A 57 6.04 4.48 -12.06
CA ASN A 57 6.99 4.13 -13.14
C ASN A 57 6.94 2.64 -13.51
N TYR A 58 6.55 1.76 -12.57
CA TYR A 58 6.47 0.32 -12.80
C TYR A 58 5.06 -0.22 -12.48
N PRO A 59 4.04 0.08 -13.30
CA PRO A 59 2.63 -0.12 -12.98
C PRO A 59 2.20 -1.60 -12.87
N ASN A 60 3.03 -2.54 -13.33
CA ASN A 60 2.75 -3.98 -13.24
C ASN A 60 3.12 -4.59 -11.88
N THR A 61 3.97 -3.90 -11.11
CA THR A 61 4.42 -4.31 -9.78
C THR A 61 3.33 -4.15 -8.72
N LEU A 62 3.54 -4.73 -7.53
CA LEU A 62 2.61 -4.58 -6.42
C LEU A 62 2.47 -3.12 -5.97
N LEU A 63 3.59 -2.39 -5.83
CA LEU A 63 3.58 -1.00 -5.36
C LEU A 63 3.18 -0.02 -6.46
N GLY A 64 3.56 -0.28 -7.71
CA GLY A 64 3.21 0.58 -8.85
C GLY A 64 1.76 0.45 -9.30
N ASN A 65 1.16 -0.74 -9.17
CA ASN A 65 -0.24 -0.93 -9.48
C ASN A 65 -1.14 -0.36 -8.35
N LYS A 66 -1.95 0.64 -8.68
CA LYS A 66 -2.85 1.29 -7.71
C LYS A 66 -3.79 0.32 -7.02
N GLN A 67 -4.44 -0.56 -7.78
CA GLN A 67 -5.39 -1.53 -7.24
C GLN A 67 -4.69 -2.56 -6.33
N LYS A 68 -3.49 -3.03 -6.70
CA LYS A 68 -2.74 -4.00 -5.88
C LYS A 68 -2.24 -3.38 -4.58
N ARG A 69 -1.68 -2.15 -4.60
CA ARG A 69 -1.19 -1.51 -3.37
C ARG A 69 -2.33 -1.17 -2.39
N MET A 70 -3.54 -0.93 -2.89
CA MET A 70 -4.70 -0.62 -2.05
C MET A 70 -5.03 -1.72 -1.03
N TYR A 71 -4.74 -2.99 -1.32
CA TYR A 71 -4.92 -4.09 -0.37
C TYR A 71 -4.07 -3.97 0.90
N TYR A 72 -3.01 -3.16 0.87
CA TYR A 72 -2.06 -2.96 1.98
C TYR A 72 -2.22 -1.60 2.65
N TRP A 73 -3.23 -0.82 2.26
CA TRP A 73 -3.42 0.52 2.78
C TRP A 73 -4.06 0.52 4.16
N ASN A 74 -3.42 1.21 5.11
CA ASN A 74 -3.96 1.51 6.43
C ASN A 74 -4.40 2.99 6.47
N GLU A 75 -5.70 3.23 6.44
CA GLU A 75 -6.28 4.58 6.45
C GLU A 75 -6.13 5.30 7.79
N GLN A 76 -6.10 4.57 8.91
CA GLN A 76 -5.91 5.19 10.23
C GLN A 76 -4.55 5.89 10.33
N GLU A 77 -3.54 5.32 9.69
CA GLU A 77 -2.15 5.80 9.74
C GLU A 77 -1.71 6.46 8.42
N ASN A 78 -2.59 6.52 7.41
CA ASN A 78 -2.32 7.07 6.07
C ASN A 78 -1.04 6.49 5.42
N GLU A 79 -0.86 5.15 5.52
CA GLU A 79 0.35 4.46 5.05
C GLU A 79 0.03 3.07 4.44
N LEU A 80 0.92 2.58 3.58
CA LEU A 80 0.94 1.16 3.21
C LEU A 80 1.64 0.36 4.32
N PHE A 81 1.05 -0.73 4.79
CA PHE A 81 1.65 -1.59 5.81
C PHE A 81 2.01 -2.98 5.26
N PHE A 82 3.26 -3.38 5.50
CA PHE A 82 3.78 -4.69 5.16
C PHE A 82 4.42 -5.34 6.38
N ASP A 83 3.95 -6.53 6.76
CA ASP A 83 4.63 -7.35 7.77
C ASP A 83 5.72 -8.22 7.12
N ARG A 84 6.86 -7.60 6.79
CA ARG A 84 7.96 -8.18 5.98
C ARG A 84 9.33 -7.72 6.48
N HIS A 85 10.39 -8.35 5.97
CA HIS A 85 11.76 -8.06 6.39
C HIS A 85 12.20 -6.63 6.00
N ARG A 86 12.62 -5.84 6.98
CA ARG A 86 12.82 -4.39 6.82
C ARG A 86 14.01 -4.05 5.94
N THR A 87 15.12 -4.79 6.06
CA THR A 87 16.38 -4.49 5.34
C THR A 87 16.25 -4.76 3.84
N CYS A 88 15.42 -5.72 3.45
CA CYS A 88 15.20 -6.05 2.05
C CYS A 88 14.46 -4.93 1.31
N PHE A 89 13.62 -4.17 2.02
CA PHE A 89 12.81 -3.13 1.41
C PHE A 89 13.62 -1.97 0.84
N GLU A 90 14.81 -1.71 1.39
CA GLU A 90 15.68 -0.63 0.90
C GLU A 90 16.11 -0.85 -0.55
N ALA A 91 16.55 -2.07 -0.88
CA ALA A 91 16.86 -2.46 -2.25
C ALA A 91 15.62 -2.43 -3.17
N ILE A 92 14.46 -2.86 -2.67
CA ILE A 92 13.20 -2.78 -3.42
C ILE A 92 12.86 -1.32 -3.73
N LEU A 93 12.98 -0.41 -2.76
CA LEU A 93 12.68 1.00 -2.98
C LEU A 93 13.66 1.64 -3.96
N TYR A 94 14.94 1.27 -3.85
CA TYR A 94 15.98 1.72 -4.76
C TYR A 94 15.67 1.36 -6.22
N TYR A 95 15.16 0.14 -6.49
CA TYR A 95 14.71 -0.29 -7.82
C TYR A 95 13.67 0.66 -8.46
N TYR A 96 12.80 1.31 -7.67
CA TYR A 96 11.84 2.28 -8.21
C TYR A 96 12.46 3.67 -8.45
N GLN A 97 13.54 3.99 -7.74
CA GLN A 97 14.19 5.30 -7.74
C GLN A 97 15.28 5.45 -8.81
N SER A 98 15.87 4.32 -9.25
CA SER A 98 16.76 4.24 -10.40
C SER A 98 16.00 4.36 -11.71
#